data_AF-T0RK87-F1
#
_entry.id   AF-T0RK87-F1
#
_cell.length_a   1.000
_cell.length_b   1.000
_cell.length_c   1.000
_cell.angle_alpha   90.00
_cell.angle_beta   90.00
_cell.angle_gamma   90.00
#
_symmetry.space_group_name_H-M   'P 1'
#
loop_
_entity.id
_entity.type
_entity.pdbx_description
1 polymer ?
#
loop_
_entity_poly.entity_id
_entity_poly.type
_entity_poly.pdbx_seq_one_letter_code
_entity_poly.pdbx_strand_id
1 'polypeptide(L)'
;MDAGRFLFNFEKDKSTFVSDLETKLDEFFKWYSNFQNIDSITKIEICTSDVSCENKCSIPINNRFSVIDIAISSKKLKEILDEHARKYGLEIHMIS
;
A
#
# COMPACT_ATOMS: atom_id res chain seq x y z
N MET A 1 13.82 -1.23 -13.60
CA MET A 1 13.19 -0.14 -12.84
C MET A 1 12.58 -0.76 -11.62
N ASP A 2 13.08 -0.41 -10.43
CA ASP A 2 12.53 -0.92 -9.19
C ASP A 2 11.21 -0.18 -8.92
N ALA A 3 10.11 -0.92 -8.80
CA ALA A 3 8.77 -0.35 -8.69
C ALA A 3 8.40 0.01 -7.23
N GLY A 4 9.40 0.14 -6.34
CA GLY A 4 9.15 0.34 -4.90
C GLY A 4 8.41 -0.84 -4.26
N ARG A 5 8.83 -2.07 -4.57
CA ARG A 5 8.18 -3.26 -4.00
C ARG A 5 8.68 -3.51 -2.59
N PHE A 6 7.75 -3.64 -1.64
CA PHE A 6 8.05 -3.95 -0.24
C PHE A 6 7.33 -5.23 0.18
N LEU A 7 8.04 -6.10 0.90
CA LEU A 7 7.51 -7.34 1.47
C LEU A 7 7.32 -7.17 2.97
N PHE A 8 6.18 -7.59 3.48
CA PHE A 8 5.83 -7.55 4.89
C PHE A 8 5.36 -8.95 5.36
N ASN A 9 5.69 -9.32 6.59
CA ASN A 9 5.21 -10.56 7.20
C ASN A 9 4.01 -10.28 8.11
N PHE A 10 2.85 -10.81 7.73
CA PHE A 10 1.56 -10.58 8.41
C PHE A 10 1.37 -11.36 9.72
N GLU A 11 2.31 -12.24 10.10
CA GLU A 11 2.26 -12.99 11.37
C GLU A 11 2.56 -12.10 12.60
N LYS A 12 3.03 -10.87 12.39
CA LYS A 12 3.22 -9.87 13.46
C LYS A 12 1.90 -9.13 13.74
N ASP A 13 1.76 -8.61 14.96
CA ASP A 13 0.57 -7.88 15.43
C ASP A 13 0.10 -6.81 14.43
N LYS A 14 -1.22 -6.68 14.20
CA LYS A 14 -1.80 -5.71 13.24
C LYS A 14 -1.37 -4.26 13.50
N SER A 15 -1.11 -3.90 14.75
CA SER A 15 -0.58 -2.58 15.12
C SER A 15 0.81 -2.32 14.53
N THR A 16 1.62 -3.37 14.39
CA THR A 16 2.97 -3.30 13.79
C THR A 16 2.89 -3.11 12.28
N PHE A 17 1.89 -3.71 11.60
CA PHE A 17 1.70 -3.56 10.16
C PHE A 17 1.52 -2.09 9.73
N VAL A 18 0.66 -1.33 10.41
CA VAL A 18 0.41 0.07 10.04
C VAL A 18 1.66 0.92 10.22
N SER A 19 2.41 0.72 11.31
CA SER A 19 3.64 1.47 11.56
C SER A 19 4.74 1.14 10.56
N ASP A 20 4.89 -0.14 10.21
CA ASP A 20 5.87 -0.58 9.22
C ASP A 20 5.49 -0.07 7.82
N LEU A 21 4.20 -0.06 7.48
CA LEU A 21 3.69 0.53 6.24
C LEU A 21 3.99 2.04 6.16
N GLU A 22 3.71 2.80 7.22
CA GLU A 22 4.02 4.24 7.29
C GLU A 22 5.53 4.49 7.10
N THR A 23 6.38 3.72 7.78
CA THR A 23 7.84 3.82 7.63
C THR A 23 8.29 3.58 6.20
N LYS A 24 7.70 2.58 5.51
CA LYS A 24 8.05 2.27 4.12
C LYS A 24 7.51 3.29 3.11
N LEU A 25 6.32 3.83 3.36
CA LEU A 25 5.82 4.95 2.57
C LEU A 25 6.72 6.18 2.74
N ASP A 26 7.21 6.45 3.95
CA ASP A 26 8.17 7.54 4.17
C ASP A 26 9.47 7.34 3.39
N GLU A 27 10.06 6.14 3.45
CA GLU A 27 11.26 5.79 2.68
C GLU A 27 11.02 5.95 1.16
N PHE A 28 9.90 5.45 0.66
CA PHE A 28 9.55 5.52 -0.76
C PHE A 28 9.32 6.96 -1.22
N PHE A 29 8.48 7.72 -0.52
CA PHE A 29 8.16 9.09 -0.90
C PHE A 29 9.40 9.99 -0.82
N LYS A 30 10.25 9.80 0.20
CA LYS A 30 11.54 10.48 0.31
C LYS A 30 12.48 10.14 -0.84
N TRP A 31 12.53 8.87 -1.24
CA TRP A 31 13.35 8.44 -2.38
C TRP A 31 12.82 9.04 -3.69
N TYR A 32 11.50 8.93 -3.91
CA TYR A 32 10.82 9.38 -5.12
C TYR A 32 10.83 10.91 -5.29
N SER A 33 10.85 11.67 -4.19
CA SER A 33 10.97 13.13 -4.24
C SER A 33 12.32 13.64 -4.74
N ASN A 34 13.34 12.79 -4.87
CA ASN A 34 14.66 13.21 -5.37
C ASN A 34 14.77 13.20 -6.90
N PHE A 35 13.76 12.68 -7.61
CA PHE A 35 13.76 12.65 -9.06
C PHE A 35 13.38 14.04 -9.62
N GLN A 36 13.95 14.43 -10.76
CA GLN A 36 13.65 15.74 -11.38
C GLN A 36 12.37 15.73 -12.23
N ASN A 37 11.93 14.56 -12.71
CA ASN A 37 10.68 14.38 -13.46
C ASN A 37 9.78 13.43 -12.67
N ILE A 38 9.02 14.00 -11.74
CA ILE A 38 8.14 13.25 -10.85
C ILE A 38 6.76 13.19 -11.50
N ASP A 39 6.41 12.02 -12.02
CA ASP A 39 5.04 11.73 -12.40
C ASP A 39 4.19 11.47 -11.15
N SER A 40 2.93 11.84 -11.21
CA SER A 40 1.98 11.61 -10.12
C SER A 40 1.83 10.11 -9.85
N ILE A 41 1.74 9.73 -8.58
CA ILE A 41 1.50 8.34 -8.20
C ILE A 41 0.04 8.02 -8.53
N THR A 42 -0.18 7.12 -9.49
CA THR A 42 -1.52 6.79 -10.00
C THR A 42 -2.11 5.48 -9.46
N LYS A 43 -1.24 4.60 -8.95
CA LYS A 43 -1.64 3.27 -8.47
C LYS A 43 -0.80 2.84 -7.29
N ILE A 44 -1.48 2.31 -6.27
CA ILE A 44 -0.87 1.65 -5.11
C ILE A 44 -1.56 0.29 -4.97
N GLU A 45 -0.77 -0.77 -4.85
CA GLU A 45 -1.28 -2.14 -4.76
C GLU A 45 -0.67 -2.81 -3.51
N ILE A 46 -1.54 -3.26 -2.59
CA ILE A 46 -1.14 -4.04 -1.42
C ILE A 46 -1.51 -5.49 -1.71
N CYS A 47 -0.51 -6.36 -1.78
CA CYS A 47 -0.69 -7.79 -2.05
C CYS A 47 -0.34 -8.60 -0.81
N THR A 48 -1.15 -9.61 -0.49
CA THR A 48 -0.85 -10.58 0.57
C THR A 48 -1.22 -11.99 0.12
N SER A 49 -0.38 -12.96 0.47
CA SER A 49 -0.63 -14.40 0.32
C SER A 49 -1.21 -15.03 1.58
N ASP A 50 -1.23 -14.30 2.69
CA ASP A 50 -1.41 -14.87 4.02
C ASP A 50 -2.89 -14.96 4.42
N VAL A 51 -3.78 -14.62 3.49
CA VAL A 51 -5.23 -14.72 3.68
C VAL A 51 -5.72 -15.99 2.98
N SER A 52 -6.31 -16.90 3.76
CA SER A 52 -7.02 -18.07 3.26
C SER A 52 -8.51 -17.94 3.56
N CYS A 53 -9.37 -18.41 2.64
CA CYS A 53 -10.80 -18.48 2.93
C CYS A 53 -11.10 -19.74 3.75
N GLU A 54 -11.65 -19.55 4.96
CA GLU A 54 -12.01 -20.65 5.89
C GLU A 54 -12.91 -21.71 5.25
N ASN A 55 -13.80 -21.32 4.34
CA ASN A 55 -14.75 -22.21 3.67
C ASN A 55 -14.30 -22.72 2.29
N LYS A 56 -13.00 -22.69 1.97
CA LYS A 56 -12.47 -23.09 0.65
C LYS A 56 -13.23 -22.42 -0.50
N CYS A 57 -13.47 -21.12 -0.37
CA CYS A 57 -14.08 -20.31 -1.42
C CYS A 57 -13.41 -20.65 -2.76
N SER A 58 -14.18 -21.08 -3.75
CA SER A 58 -13.66 -21.26 -5.10
C SER A 58 -13.48 -19.87 -5.70
N ILE A 59 -12.37 -19.23 -5.33
CA ILE A 59 -11.94 -17.95 -5.89
C ILE A 59 -11.38 -18.27 -7.27
N PRO A 60 -12.01 -17.80 -8.36
CA PRO A 60 -11.45 -17.93 -9.69
C PRO A 60 -10.05 -17.33 -9.71
N ILE A 61 -9.10 -17.97 -10.40
CA ILE A 61 -7.69 -17.51 -10.48
C ILE A 61 -7.58 -16.05 -10.98
N ASN A 62 -8.57 -15.57 -11.74
CA ASN A 62 -8.62 -14.21 -12.27
C ASN A 62 -9.29 -13.19 -11.33
N ASN A 63 -9.80 -13.59 -10.17
CA ASN A 63 -10.41 -12.67 -9.21
C ASN A 63 -9.38 -12.18 -8.20
N ARG A 64 -9.13 -10.86 -8.21
CA ARG A 64 -8.43 -10.14 -7.14
C ARG A 64 -9.48 -9.61 -6.17
N PHE A 65 -9.32 -9.90 -4.89
CA PHE A 65 -10.19 -9.35 -3.84
C PHE A 65 -9.39 -8.37 -2.99
N SER A 66 -9.99 -7.21 -2.71
CA SER A 66 -9.38 -6.26 -1.77
C SER A 66 -9.61 -6.76 -0.36
N VAL A 67 -8.51 -7.05 0.34
CA VAL A 67 -8.50 -7.29 1.79
C VAL A 67 -8.04 -6.06 2.56
N ILE A 68 -7.98 -4.90 1.89
CA ILE A 68 -7.56 -3.63 2.50
C ILE A 68 -8.37 -3.42 3.77
N ASP A 69 -9.70 -3.40 3.73
CA ASP A 69 -10.51 -3.12 4.93
C ASP A 69 -10.44 -4.19 6.05
N ILE A 70 -9.82 -5.35 5.80
CA ILE A 70 -9.54 -6.37 6.83
C ILE A 70 -8.20 -6.08 7.54
N ALA A 71 -7.24 -5.52 6.79
CA ALA A 71 -5.88 -5.19 7.24
C ALA A 71 -5.75 -3.75 7.76
N ILE A 72 -6.27 -2.79 7.01
CA ILE A 72 -6.26 -1.34 7.26
C ILE A 72 -7.45 -0.69 6.54
N SER A 73 -8.26 0.12 7.23
CA SER A 73 -9.37 0.79 6.56
C SER A 73 -8.90 1.63 5.38
N SER A 74 -9.60 1.58 4.25
CA SER A 74 -9.28 2.35 3.04
C SER A 74 -9.18 3.85 3.33
N LYS A 75 -9.98 4.36 4.27
CA LYS A 75 -9.91 5.74 4.76
C LYS A 75 -8.56 6.05 5.41
N LYS A 76 -8.11 5.22 6.36
CA LYS A 76 -6.83 5.41 7.05
C LYS A 76 -5.64 5.30 6.08
N LEU A 77 -5.70 4.36 5.12
CA LEU A 77 -4.69 4.25 4.08
C LEU A 77 -4.61 5.54 3.24
N LYS A 78 -5.76 6.08 2.81
CA LYS A 78 -5.80 7.35 2.09
C LYS A 78 -5.23 8.51 2.91
N GLU A 79 -5.59 8.61 4.19
CA GLU A 79 -5.06 9.64 5.09
C GLU A 79 -3.53 9.59 5.18
N ILE A 80 -2.95 8.40 5.36
CA ILE A 80 -1.49 8.20 5.40
C ILE A 80 -0.85 8.65 4.08
N LEU A 81 -1.43 8.24 2.95
CA LEU A 81 -0.91 8.58 1.63
C LEU A 81 -0.96 10.08 1.35
N ASP A 82 -2.08 10.73 1.66
CA ASP A 82 -2.24 12.17 1.49
C ASP A 82 -1.26 12.96 2.41
N GLU A 83 -1.00 12.45 3.61
CA GLU A 83 -0.02 13.04 4.52
C GLU A 83 1.40 12.98 3.97
N HIS A 84 1.84 11.80 3.49
CA HIS A 84 3.16 11.63 2.91
C HIS A 84 3.31 12.40 1.59
N ALA A 85 2.26 12.43 0.76
CA ALA A 85 2.21 13.22 -0.46
C ALA A 85 2.48 14.70 -0.18
N ARG A 86 1.74 15.28 0.78
CA ARG A 86 1.96 16.66 1.21
C ARG A 86 3.35 16.89 1.78
N LYS A 87 3.85 15.96 2.61
CA LYS A 87 5.17 16.05 3.25
C LYS A 87 6.31 16.14 2.23
N TYR A 88 6.22 15.39 1.14
CA TYR A 88 7.27 15.30 0.12
C TYR A 88 6.98 16.09 -1.15
N GLY A 89 5.88 16.86 -1.19
CA GLY A 89 5.50 17.66 -2.36
C GLY A 89 5.13 16.80 -3.58
N LEU A 90 4.59 15.60 -3.35
CA LEU A 90 4.19 14.65 -4.39
C LEU A 90 2.69 14.74 -4.64
N GLU A 91 2.26 14.51 -5.88
CA GLU A 91 0.85 14.39 -6.23
C GLU A 91 0.43 12.93 -6.35
N ILE A 92 -0.73 12.60 -5.78
CA ILE A 92 -1.37 11.28 -5.92
C ILE A 92 -2.69 11.46 -6.66
N HIS A 93 -2.82 10.83 -7.82
CA HIS A 93 -4.05 10.80 -8.62
C HIS A 93 -4.53 9.35 -8.74
N MET A 94 -5.22 8.85 -7.72
CA MET A 94 -5.73 7.48 -7.73
C MET A 94 -6.77 7.30 -8.84
N ILE A 95 -6.46 6.45 -9.82
CA ILE A 95 -7.40 6.08 -10.89
C ILE A 95 -8.31 5.00 -10.32
N SER A 96 -9.61 5.27 -10.23
CA SER A 96 -10.64 4.32 -9.77
C SER A 96 -10.98 3.30 -10.84
#